data_AF-A0A942ZXR2-F1
#
_entry.id   AF-A0A942ZXR2-F1
#
_cell.length_a   1.000
_cell.length_b   1.000
_cell.length_c   1.000
_cell.angle_alpha   90.00
_cell.angle_beta   90.00
_cell.angle_gamma   90.00
#
_symmetry.space_group_name_H-M   'P 1'
#
loop_
_entity.id
_entity.type
_entity.pdbx_description
1 polymer ?
#
loop_
_entity_poly.entity_id
_entity_poly.type
_entity_poly.pdbx_seq_one_letter_code
_entity_poly.pdbx_strand_id
1 'polypeptide(L)'
;MKENKDLIKTWIGDFFPEIFIKDMYDIELPLYLENDIQQLLSGIKNNDSLLDCMLDEVYGSINSAFWDGMITKKQADHLRNKYLQYE
;
A
#
# COMPACT_ATOMS: atom_id res chain seq x y z
N MET A 1 12.17 17.12 -16.84
CA MET A 1 12.34 15.78 -16.24
C MET A 1 11.01 15.03 -16.25
N LYS A 2 10.55 14.60 -17.44
CA LYS A 2 9.24 13.95 -17.65
C LYS A 2 9.40 12.61 -18.38
N GLU A 3 10.53 11.94 -18.16
CA GLU A 3 10.88 10.69 -18.85
C GLU A 3 11.37 9.69 -17.79
N ASN A 4 10.53 8.71 -17.45
CA ASN A 4 11.00 7.39 -17.00
C ASN A 4 9.88 6.39 -16.68
N LYS A 5 8.62 6.82 -16.52
CA LYS A 5 7.54 5.89 -16.16
C LYS A 5 7.24 4.87 -17.28
N ASP A 6 7.38 5.29 -18.54
CA ASP A 6 7.09 4.44 -19.69
C ASP A 6 8.19 3.41 -19.94
N LEU A 7 9.47 3.78 -19.73
CA LEU A 7 10.63 2.89 -19.86
C LEU A 7 10.69 1.82 -18.76
N ILE A 8 10.36 2.19 -17.52
CA ILE A 8 10.28 1.25 -16.39
C ILE A 8 9.16 0.22 -16.65
N LYS A 9 8.02 0.65 -17.20
CA LYS A 9 6.93 -0.26 -17.59
C LYS A 9 7.34 -1.26 -18.66
N THR A 10 8.14 -0.85 -19.65
CA THR A 10 8.57 -1.74 -20.73
C THR A 10 9.56 -2.79 -20.22
N TRP A 11 10.59 -2.37 -19.46
CA TRP A 11 11.64 -3.29 -19.02
C TRP A 11 11.15 -4.35 -18.01
N ILE A 12 10.26 -3.96 -17.10
CA ILE A 12 9.70 -4.89 -16.09
C ILE A 12 8.66 -5.81 -16.72
N GLY A 13 7.83 -5.31 -17.64
CA GLY A 13 6.78 -6.07 -18.30
C GLY A 13 7.31 -7.21 -19.18
N ASP A 14 8.47 -7.03 -19.80
CA ASP A 14 9.08 -8.02 -20.68
C ASP A 14 9.82 -9.15 -19.92
N PHE A 15 10.26 -8.90 -18.68
CA PHE A 15 11.06 -9.87 -17.91
C PHE A 15 10.29 -10.62 -16.82
N PHE A 16 9.15 -10.10 -16.36
CA PHE A 16 8.37 -10.71 -15.28
C PHE A 16 6.86 -10.69 -15.60
N PRO A 17 6.39 -11.57 -16.50
CA PRO A 17 5.02 -11.52 -17.03
C PRO A 17 3.93 -11.80 -15.98
N GLU A 18 4.28 -12.30 -14.80
CA GLU A 18 3.36 -12.57 -13.68
C GLU A 18 3.73 -11.84 -12.37
N ILE A 19 4.65 -10.87 -12.40
CA ILE A 19 4.80 -9.99 -11.23
C ILE A 19 3.59 -9.07 -11.23
N PHE A 20 2.63 -9.40 -10.36
CA PHE A 20 1.66 -8.45 -9.86
C PHE A 20 2.45 -7.21 -9.48
N ILE A 21 2.33 -6.12 -10.24
CA ILE A 21 3.00 -4.86 -9.92
C ILE A 21 2.33 -4.34 -8.65
N LYS A 22 2.75 -4.87 -7.51
CA LYS A 22 2.64 -4.22 -6.22
C LYS A 22 3.29 -2.86 -6.44
N ASP A 23 2.55 -1.78 -6.21
CA ASP A 23 3.07 -0.44 -6.46
C ASP A 23 4.44 -0.33 -5.78
N MET A 24 5.36 0.44 -6.36
CA MET A 24 6.73 0.58 -5.82
C MET A 24 6.76 1.07 -4.36
N TYR A 25 5.62 1.53 -3.83
CA TYR A 25 5.43 1.98 -2.46
C TYR A 25 4.79 0.93 -1.53
N ASP A 26 4.31 -0.18 -2.09
CA ASP A 26 3.70 -1.29 -1.37
C ASP A 26 4.69 -2.45 -1.11
N ILE A 27 5.96 -2.28 -1.50
CA ILE A 27 7.01 -3.26 -1.24
C ILE A 27 7.61 -3.08 0.15
N GLU A 28 8.10 -4.17 0.74
CA GLU A 28 8.83 -4.18 2.02
C GLU A 28 8.07 -3.57 3.21
N LEU A 29 6.74 -3.67 3.20
CA LEU A 29 5.92 -3.26 4.35
C LEU A 29 6.16 -4.21 5.54
N PRO A 30 6.14 -3.71 6.78
CA PRO A 30 6.09 -4.57 7.96
C PRO A 30 4.89 -5.52 7.89
N LEU A 31 5.08 -6.75 8.37
CA LEU A 31 4.06 -7.79 8.30
C LEU A 31 2.73 -7.37 8.93
N TYR A 32 2.75 -6.62 10.04
CA TYR A 32 1.52 -6.13 10.67
C TYR A 32 0.73 -5.19 9.73
N LEU A 33 1.43 -4.25 9.09
CA LEU A 33 0.81 -3.30 8.16
C LEU A 33 0.26 -4.01 6.92
N GLU A 34 0.98 -5.01 6.40
CA GLU A 34 0.48 -5.83 5.30
C GLU A 34 -0.79 -6.62 5.71
N ASN A 35 -0.81 -7.19 6.90
CA ASN A 35 -1.98 -7.91 7.42
C ASN A 35 -3.19 -6.99 7.59
N ASP A 36 -3.01 -5.78 8.12
CA ASP A 36 -4.13 -4.84 8.31
C ASP A 36 -4.70 -4.36 6.97
N ILE A 37 -3.84 -4.11 5.97
CA ILE A 37 -4.27 -3.80 4.61
C ILE A 37 -5.06 -4.99 4.02
N GLN A 38 -4.58 -6.22 4.20
CA GLN A 38 -5.29 -7.41 3.73
C GLN A 38 -6.65 -7.59 4.42
N GLN A 39 -6.74 -7.32 5.72
CA GLN A 39 -8.00 -7.34 6.47
C GLN A 39 -8.99 -6.31 5.94
N LEU A 40 -8.56 -5.07 5.73
CA LEU A 40 -9.38 -4.02 5.12
C LEU A 40 -9.89 -4.44 3.73
N LEU A 41 -9.02 -4.94 2.86
CA LEU A 41 -9.41 -5.38 1.51
C LEU A 41 -10.41 -6.54 1.54
N SER A 42 -10.22 -7.49 2.46
CA SER A 42 -11.16 -8.59 2.69
C SER A 42 -12.51 -8.07 3.21
N GLY A 43 -12.49 -7.14 4.16
CA GLY A 43 -13.69 -6.50 4.69
C GLY A 43 -14.49 -5.78 3.60
N ILE A 44 -13.81 -5.01 2.74
CA ILE A 44 -14.43 -4.31 1.61
C ILE A 44 -15.08 -5.32 0.66
N LYS A 45 -14.36 -6.38 0.31
CA LYS A 45 -14.86 -7.44 -0.58
C LYS A 45 -16.10 -8.13 -0.03
N ASN A 46 -16.17 -8.33 1.29
CA ASN A 46 -17.26 -9.04 1.96
C ASN A 46 -18.36 -8.11 2.47
N ASN A 47 -18.25 -6.79 2.26
CA ASN A 47 -19.15 -5.78 2.81
C ASN A 47 -19.33 -5.93 4.33
N ASP A 48 -18.20 -6.08 5.03
CA ASP A 48 -18.15 -6.25 6.48
C ASP A 48 -18.71 -5.01 7.20
N SER A 49 -19.31 -5.22 8.37
CA SER A 49 -19.87 -4.15 9.19
C SER A 49 -18.81 -3.37 9.98
N LEU A 50 -17.57 -3.89 10.07
CA LEU A 50 -16.47 -3.34 10.87
C LEU A 50 -15.42 -2.59 10.02
N LEU A 51 -15.81 -2.08 8.85
CA LEU A 51 -14.90 -1.36 7.94
C LEU A 51 -14.29 -0.12 8.59
N ASP A 52 -15.03 0.56 9.46
CA ASP A 52 -14.55 1.71 10.23
C ASP A 52 -13.37 1.33 11.14
N CYS A 53 -13.50 0.23 11.88
CA CYS A 53 -12.41 -0.30 12.70
C CYS A 53 -11.20 -0.67 11.84
N MET A 54 -11.42 -1.31 10.68
CA MET A 54 -10.31 -1.71 9.80
C MET A 54 -9.57 -0.50 9.20
N LEU A 55 -10.29 0.59 8.90
CA LEU A 55 -9.67 1.84 8.45
C LEU A 55 -8.79 2.47 9.55
N ASP A 56 -9.26 2.45 10.80
CA ASP A 56 -8.51 2.94 11.96
C ASP A 56 -7.25 2.10 12.21
N GLU A 57 -7.34 0.77 12.11
CA GLU A 57 -6.18 -0.13 12.23
C GLU A 57 -5.14 0.15 11.13
N VAL A 58 -5.56 0.27 9.87
CA VAL A 58 -4.63 0.60 8.76
C VAL A 58 -3.99 1.97 8.97
N TYR A 59 -4.75 2.97 9.43
CA TYR A 59 -4.20 4.30 9.76
C TYR A 59 -3.14 4.22 10.87
N GLY A 60 -3.46 3.50 11.95
CA GLY A 60 -2.56 3.25 13.07
C GLY A 60 -1.27 2.56 12.63
N SER A 61 -1.39 1.49 11.83
CA SER A 61 -0.25 0.73 11.34
C SER A 61 0.64 1.50 10.37
N ILE A 62 0.07 2.35 9.50
CA ILE A 62 0.87 3.26 8.65
C ILE A 62 1.67 4.24 9.53
N ASN A 63 1.04 4.80 10.56
CA ASN A 63 1.71 5.74 11.46
C ASN A 63 2.82 5.07 12.27
N SER A 64 2.57 3.89 12.85
CA SER A 64 3.57 3.13 13.59
C SER A 64 4.77 2.78 12.70
N ALA A 65 4.53 2.26 11.50
CA ALA A 65 5.59 1.93 10.55
C ALA A 65 6.43 3.16 10.14
N PHE A 66 5.79 4.32 10.00
CA PHE A 66 6.48 5.57 9.67
C PHE A 66 7.34 6.07 10.84
N TRP A 67 6.81 6.09 12.06
CA TRP A 67 7.53 6.57 13.24
C TRP A 67 8.66 5.62 13.67
N ASP A 68 8.51 4.32 13.41
CA ASP A 68 9.56 3.32 13.62
C ASP A 68 10.63 3.33 12.51
N GLY A 69 10.46 4.16 11.47
CA GLY A 69 11.39 4.25 10.35
C GLY A 69 11.38 3.04 9.41
N MET A 70 10.35 2.19 9.50
CA MET A 70 10.19 1.01 8.64
C MET A 70 9.70 1.35 7.24
N ILE A 71 9.00 2.49 7.09
CA ILE A 71 8.60 3.03 5.78
C ILE A 71 8.95 4.51 5.67
N THR A 72 9.20 4.97 4.45
CA THR A 72 9.46 6.39 4.17
C THR A 72 8.18 7.23 4.28
N LYS A 73 8.32 8.54 4.48
CA LYS A 73 7.19 9.49 4.38
C LYS A 73 6.42 9.32 3.07
N LYS A 74 7.14 9.08 1.96
CA LYS A 74 6.52 8.90 0.63
C LYS A 74 5.69 7.63 0.53
N GLN A 75 6.15 6.52 1.13
CA GLN A 75 5.35 5.31 1.27
C GLN A 75 4.13 5.55 2.14
N ALA A 76 4.29 6.18 3.32
CA ALA A 76 3.18 6.48 4.20
C ALA A 76 2.10 7.36 3.51
N ASP A 77 2.51 8.44 2.84
CA ASP A 77 1.60 9.31 2.08
C ASP A 77 0.90 8.55 0.94
N HIS A 78 1.62 7.67 0.22
CA HIS A 78 1.02 6.83 -0.82
C HIS A 78 -0.04 5.87 -0.26
N LEU A 79 0.27 5.18 0.85
CA LEU A 79 -0.64 4.22 1.47
C LEU A 79 -1.90 4.89 2.00
N ARG A 80 -1.79 6.08 2.61
CA ARG A 80 -2.97 6.86 3.06
C ARG A 80 -3.87 7.24 1.89
N ASN A 81 -3.29 7.74 0.81
CA ASN A 81 -4.05 8.11 -0.38
C ASN A 81 -4.72 6.89 -1.04
N LYS A 82 -4.02 5.75 -1.07
CA LYS A 82 -4.48 4.53 -1.73
C LYS A 82 -5.58 3.80 -0.95
N TYR A 83 -5.45 3.70 0.37
CA TYR A 83 -6.31 2.83 1.18
C TYR A 83 -7.30 3.59 2.07
N LEU A 84 -7.01 4.83 2.44
CA LEU A 84 -7.82 5.58 3.42
C LEU A 84 -8.59 6.76 2.82
N GLN A 85 -8.40 7.06 1.53
CA GLN A 85 -9.01 8.22 0.86
C GLN A 85 -8.71 9.56 1.57
N TYR A 86 -7.58 9.66 2.29
CA TYR A 86 -7.13 10.94 2.84
C TYR A 86 -6.73 11.86 1.68
N GLU A 87 -7.37 13.04 1.58
CA GLU A 87 -7.01 14.12 0.65
C GLU A 87 -5.74 14.87 1.09
#